data_AF-A0A8B8CIY0-F1
#
_entry.id   AF-A0A8B8CIY0-F1
#
_cell.length_a   1.000
_cell.length_b   1.000
_cell.length_c   1.000
_cell.angle_alpha   90.00
_cell.angle_beta   90.00
_cell.angle_gamma   90.00
#
_symmetry.space_group_name_H-M   'P 1'
#
loop_
_entity.id
_entity.type
_entity.pdbx_description
1 polymer ?
#
loop_
_entity_poly.entity_id
_entity_poly.type
_entity_poly.pdbx_seq_one_letter_code
_entity_poly.pdbx_strand_id
1 'polypeptide(L)'
;MDKMIFHESTYGFNVLIRGLRLWLHVRDPSTPPQQLGLLNKVPHSTDININDRMIHPFGHFVIGHPLFVQTFGFSMTSYEGFEKTLQNLNEELKTRPLQGSILSVESASLKVSEGLEKAVIDPDSTVCHENGGKMRRYTQILRVFYVIGDPVHETIGMKEFIPSITRQPELLSHAQFQTFDDVMMKFCKWLPHQTGIKMLNIQSYDVRYTENMGRLDILSDQTDDIDDGTLDRLFLKTLRVFYVTKPSTKPPPQISFVTSKLFLPVRTGEGSFESMSQTMYRIEAWLKVTGIPVYNVETVRFLYRQPLRLGVDDSRSNYTCFRGTGKYFVTAVRLYFLHPFQEPHPSYLPQSFPWDPSQKSSSTCAIQ
;
A
#
# COMPACT_ATOMS: atom_id res chain seq x y z
N MET A 1 -12.33 13.91 6.32
CA MET A 1 -11.20 13.17 5.68
C MET A 1 -9.94 14.00 5.53
N ASP A 2 -9.84 15.17 6.20
CA ASP A 2 -8.71 16.09 6.03
C ASP A 2 -7.56 15.86 7.05
N LYS A 3 -7.77 14.98 8.03
CA LYS A 3 -6.72 14.62 8.99
C LYS A 3 -5.71 13.68 8.35
N MET A 4 -4.42 13.93 8.60
CA MET A 4 -3.33 13.08 8.13
C MET A 4 -2.94 11.97 9.11
N ILE A 5 -3.45 12.01 10.34
CA ILE A 5 -3.32 10.94 11.32
C ILE A 5 -4.66 10.22 11.48
N PHE A 6 -4.64 8.89 11.43
CA PHE A 6 -5.79 8.07 11.81
C PHE A 6 -5.43 7.13 12.95
N HIS A 7 -6.43 6.85 13.79
CA HIS A 7 -6.34 5.92 14.90
C HIS A 7 -7.11 4.64 14.54
N GLU A 8 -6.44 3.50 14.66
CA GLU A 8 -7.04 2.17 14.61
C GLU A 8 -7.17 1.63 16.03
N SER A 9 -8.40 1.46 16.48
CA SER A 9 -8.70 0.92 17.81
C SER A 9 -8.48 -0.58 17.85
N THR A 10 -7.81 -1.06 18.90
CA THR A 10 -7.62 -2.49 19.15
C THR A 10 -8.88 -3.18 19.64
N TYR A 11 -9.62 -2.53 20.55
CA TYR A 11 -10.74 -3.08 21.30
C TYR A 11 -12.03 -2.29 21.11
N GLY A 12 -12.16 -1.59 19.99
CA GLY A 12 -13.33 -0.78 19.67
C GLY A 12 -13.84 -1.02 18.26
N PHE A 13 -14.72 -0.15 17.80
CA PHE A 13 -15.29 -0.22 16.46
C PHE A 13 -14.49 0.65 15.50
N ASN A 14 -13.93 0.07 14.44
CA ASN A 14 -13.32 0.82 13.35
C ASN A 14 -14.27 0.81 12.14
N VAL A 15 -14.39 1.96 11.47
CA VAL A 15 -15.12 2.08 10.21
C VAL A 15 -14.11 2.46 9.15
N LEU A 16 -13.92 1.59 8.16
CA LEU A 16 -13.04 1.83 7.05
C LEU A 16 -13.89 2.21 5.84
N ILE A 17 -13.54 3.34 5.23
CA ILE A 17 -14.18 3.84 4.01
C ILE A 17 -13.14 3.82 2.91
N ARG A 18 -13.47 3.17 1.79
CA ARG A 18 -12.70 3.20 0.55
C ARG A 18 -13.31 4.24 -0.37
N GLY A 19 -12.55 5.29 -0.64
CA GLY A 19 -12.89 6.30 -1.64
C GLY A 19 -11.92 6.25 -2.80
N LEU A 20 -12.39 6.62 -3.99
CA LEU A 20 -11.52 6.93 -5.12
C LEU A 20 -11.07 8.39 -5.00
N ARG A 21 -9.77 8.63 -5.08
CA ARG A 21 -9.22 9.98 -5.17
C ARG A 21 -8.63 10.18 -6.55
N LEU A 22 -9.18 11.12 -7.30
CA LEU A 22 -8.75 11.44 -8.65
C LEU A 22 -8.00 12.76 -8.67
N TRP A 23 -6.87 12.78 -9.38
CA TRP A 23 -6.12 13.98 -9.71
C TRP A 23 -6.32 14.24 -11.18
N LEU A 24 -7.17 15.22 -11.51
CA LEU A 24 -7.58 15.51 -12.88
C LEU A 24 -7.02 16.86 -13.33
N HIS A 25 -6.47 16.91 -14.53
CA HIS A 25 -6.11 18.16 -15.20
C HIS A 25 -6.68 18.18 -16.61
N VAL A 26 -7.24 19.32 -17.00
CA VAL A 26 -7.70 19.54 -18.37
C VAL A 26 -6.48 19.88 -19.22
N ARG A 27 -6.09 18.98 -20.13
CA ARG A 27 -5.00 19.26 -21.09
C ARG A 27 -5.42 20.23 -22.18
N ASP A 28 -6.61 20.01 -22.73
CA ASP A 28 -7.19 20.80 -23.81
C ASP A 28 -8.71 20.87 -23.62
N PRO A 29 -9.30 22.08 -23.43
CA PRO A 29 -10.73 22.25 -23.26
C PRO A 29 -11.58 21.76 -24.45
N SER A 30 -10.97 21.62 -25.63
CA SER A 30 -11.65 21.13 -26.83
C SER A 30 -11.76 19.60 -26.89
N THR A 31 -11.01 18.88 -26.06
CA THR A 31 -11.07 17.41 -26.02
C THR A 31 -12.36 16.98 -25.32
N PRO A 32 -13.13 16.03 -25.90
CA PRO A 32 -14.35 15.55 -25.26
C PRO A 32 -14.06 14.88 -23.91
N PRO A 33 -15.03 14.89 -22.97
CA PRO A 33 -14.89 14.19 -21.71
C PRO A 33 -14.54 12.70 -21.92
N GLN A 34 -13.54 12.22 -21.17
CA GLN A 34 -13.16 10.82 -21.16
C GLN A 34 -13.97 10.06 -20.12
N GLN A 35 -14.40 8.84 -20.45
CA GLN A 35 -15.04 7.94 -19.50
C GLN A 35 -14.01 6.97 -18.95
N LEU A 36 -14.08 6.73 -17.63
CA LEU A 36 -13.22 5.78 -16.94
C LEU A 36 -14.00 4.52 -16.60
N GLY A 37 -13.44 3.38 -16.96
CA GLY A 37 -13.91 2.06 -16.55
C GLY A 37 -13.09 1.53 -15.37
N LEU A 38 -13.74 0.67 -14.57
CA LEU A 38 -13.13 -0.08 -13.48
C LEU A 38 -13.39 -1.57 -13.70
N LEU A 39 -12.34 -2.38 -13.56
CA LEU A 39 -12.43 -3.84 -13.50
C LEU A 39 -11.73 -4.30 -12.21
N ASN A 40 -12.46 -5.04 -11.37
CA ASN A 40 -11.90 -5.69 -10.19
C ASN A 40 -11.68 -7.17 -10.49
N LYS A 41 -10.46 -7.69 -10.23
CA LYS A 41 -10.18 -9.13 -10.22
C LYS A 41 -9.95 -9.58 -8.79
N VAL A 42 -10.89 -10.36 -8.28
CA VAL A 42 -10.79 -11.07 -7.00
C VAL A 42 -10.02 -12.37 -7.21
N PRO A 43 -9.07 -12.74 -6.32
CA PRO A 43 -8.37 -14.02 -6.39
C PRO A 43 -9.36 -15.17 -6.24
N HIS A 44 -9.13 -16.27 -6.96
CA HIS A 44 -9.97 -17.46 -6.79
C HIS A 44 -9.81 -18.05 -5.38
N SER A 45 -10.94 -18.45 -4.81
CA SER A 45 -11.00 -19.09 -3.51
C SER A 45 -10.80 -20.60 -3.61
N THR A 46 -10.03 -21.18 -2.70
CA THR A 46 -9.89 -22.62 -2.50
C THR A 46 -10.16 -22.95 -1.05
N ASP A 47 -10.90 -24.02 -0.76
CA ASP A 47 -11.05 -24.49 0.61
C ASP A 47 -9.80 -25.31 0.99
N ILE A 48 -9.15 -24.91 2.08
CA ILE A 48 -7.95 -25.58 2.62
C ILE A 48 -8.26 -26.16 3.99
N ASN A 49 -7.54 -27.21 4.39
CA ASN A 49 -7.62 -27.71 5.75
C ASN A 49 -6.92 -26.72 6.69
N ILE A 50 -7.61 -26.34 7.76
CA ILE A 50 -7.11 -25.40 8.78
C ILE A 50 -5.81 -25.91 9.43
N ASN A 51 -5.64 -27.23 9.53
CA ASN A 51 -4.43 -27.85 10.07
C ASN A 51 -3.18 -27.57 9.22
N ASP A 52 -3.33 -27.36 7.91
CA ASP A 52 -2.19 -27.20 6.99
C ASP A 52 -1.56 -25.80 7.05
N ARG A 53 -2.30 -24.79 7.57
CA ARG A 53 -1.83 -23.40 7.65
C ARG A 53 -1.37 -22.96 9.03
N MET A 54 -1.62 -23.75 10.08
CA MET A 54 -1.19 -23.37 11.42
C MET A 54 0.25 -23.78 11.67
N ILE A 55 1.13 -22.79 11.64
CA ILE A 55 2.56 -22.98 11.91
C ILE A 55 2.82 -22.94 13.44
N HIS A 56 1.84 -22.51 14.25
CA HIS A 56 2.03 -22.29 15.69
C HIS A 56 1.44 -23.41 16.56
N PRO A 57 2.22 -24.01 17.48
CA PRO A 57 1.78 -25.12 18.34
C PRO A 57 0.59 -24.77 19.27
N PHE A 58 0.43 -23.50 19.64
CA PHE A 58 -0.71 -23.05 20.46
C PHE A 58 -2.02 -22.97 19.66
N GLY A 59 -1.96 -22.66 18.36
CA GLY A 59 -3.13 -22.66 17.48
C GLY A 59 -3.68 -24.07 17.27
N HIS A 60 -2.78 -25.06 17.13
CA HIS A 60 -3.15 -26.48 17.09
C HIS A 60 -3.87 -26.94 18.37
N PHE A 61 -3.47 -26.46 19.54
CA PHE A 61 -4.07 -26.86 20.81
C PHE A 61 -5.51 -26.33 20.98
N VAL A 62 -5.78 -25.10 20.58
CA VAL A 62 -7.11 -24.47 20.73
C VAL A 62 -8.09 -24.94 19.66
N ILE A 63 -7.63 -25.09 18.41
CA ILE A 63 -8.50 -25.40 17.26
C ILE A 63 -8.60 -26.91 17.02
N GLY A 64 -7.61 -27.71 17.46
CA GLY A 64 -7.70 -29.17 17.50
C GLY A 64 -8.58 -29.71 18.63
N HIS A 65 -9.14 -28.83 19.47
CA HIS A 65 -10.07 -29.24 20.52
C HIS A 65 -11.37 -29.81 19.89
N PRO A 66 -11.86 -30.99 20.33
CA PRO A 66 -12.99 -31.68 19.70
C PRO A 66 -14.25 -30.82 19.54
N LEU A 67 -14.54 -29.95 20.53
CA LEU A 67 -15.67 -29.02 20.48
C LEU A 67 -15.51 -27.92 19.42
N PHE A 68 -14.28 -27.50 19.12
CA PHE A 68 -14.00 -26.48 18.11
C PHE A 68 -14.15 -27.07 16.70
N VAL A 69 -13.63 -28.29 16.52
CA VAL A 69 -13.76 -29.09 15.29
C VAL A 69 -15.22 -29.39 14.95
N GLN A 70 -16.02 -29.79 15.95
CA GLN A 70 -17.45 -30.09 15.76
C GLN A 70 -18.28 -28.87 15.34
N THR A 71 -17.87 -27.66 15.75
CA THR A 71 -18.66 -26.44 15.58
C THR A 71 -18.33 -25.70 14.27
N PHE A 72 -17.08 -25.72 13.82
CA PHE A 72 -16.63 -24.87 12.71
C PHE A 72 -16.13 -25.61 11.46
N GLY A 73 -16.01 -26.94 11.51
CA GLY A 73 -15.45 -27.73 10.41
C GLY A 73 -13.94 -27.55 10.24
N PHE A 74 -13.32 -28.43 9.45
CA PHE A 74 -11.87 -28.45 9.22
C PHE A 74 -11.39 -27.53 8.09
N SER A 75 -12.29 -26.87 7.36
CA SER A 75 -11.91 -26.11 6.18
C SER A 75 -12.08 -24.61 6.37
N MET A 76 -11.06 -23.87 5.95
CA MET A 76 -11.09 -22.43 5.83
C MET A 76 -10.90 -22.11 4.34
N THR A 77 -11.66 -21.15 3.84
CA THR A 77 -11.40 -20.64 2.49
C THR A 77 -10.03 -19.98 2.49
N SER A 78 -9.25 -20.12 1.44
CA SER A 78 -7.97 -19.46 1.15
C SER A 78 -8.10 -18.84 -0.24
N TYR A 79 -7.21 -17.93 -0.59
CA TYR A 79 -7.13 -17.35 -1.92
C TYR A 79 -5.82 -17.73 -2.60
N GLU A 80 -5.87 -17.82 -3.93
CA GLU A 80 -4.67 -18.01 -4.75
C GLU A 80 -3.71 -16.81 -4.63
N GLY A 81 -2.45 -17.04 -4.97
CA GLY A 81 -1.41 -16.01 -4.94
C GLY A 81 -1.67 -14.84 -5.89
N PHE A 82 -1.02 -13.71 -5.64
CA PHE A 82 -1.23 -12.48 -6.39
C PHE A 82 -0.73 -12.62 -7.84
N GLU A 83 0.40 -13.30 -8.05
CA GLU A 83 0.92 -13.63 -9.38
C GLU A 83 -0.07 -14.51 -10.17
N LYS A 84 -0.64 -15.53 -9.53
CA LYS A 84 -1.64 -16.39 -10.16
C LYS A 84 -2.92 -15.63 -10.52
N THR A 85 -3.35 -14.73 -9.64
CA THR A 85 -4.50 -13.85 -9.89
C THR A 85 -4.27 -12.97 -11.12
N LEU A 86 -3.07 -12.40 -11.25
CA LEU A 86 -2.67 -11.60 -12.41
C LEU A 86 -2.61 -12.43 -13.70
N GLN A 87 -2.07 -13.64 -13.64
CA GLN A 87 -2.07 -14.57 -14.78
C GLN A 87 -3.49 -14.88 -15.24
N ASN A 88 -4.39 -15.22 -14.31
CA ASN A 88 -5.78 -15.50 -14.62
C ASN A 88 -6.48 -14.29 -15.25
N LEU A 89 -6.24 -13.07 -14.75
CA LEU A 89 -6.74 -11.84 -15.36
C LEU A 89 -6.25 -11.68 -16.80
N ASN A 90 -4.95 -11.88 -17.05
CA ASN A 90 -4.41 -11.77 -18.41
C ASN A 90 -5.01 -12.80 -19.36
N GLU A 91 -5.26 -14.04 -18.94
CA GLU A 91 -5.95 -15.03 -19.76
C GLU A 91 -7.38 -14.61 -20.09
N GLU A 92 -8.11 -14.04 -19.12
CA GLU A 92 -9.43 -13.48 -19.38
C GLU A 92 -9.38 -12.34 -20.39
N LEU A 93 -8.41 -11.42 -20.26
CA LEU A 93 -8.24 -10.28 -21.16
C LEU A 93 -7.90 -10.68 -22.60
N LYS A 94 -7.28 -11.86 -22.82
CA LYS A 94 -7.07 -12.40 -24.18
C LYS A 94 -8.39 -12.76 -24.87
N THR A 95 -9.36 -13.26 -24.11
CA THR A 95 -10.67 -13.70 -24.65
C THR A 95 -11.70 -12.58 -24.65
N ARG A 96 -11.59 -11.65 -23.70
CA ARG A 96 -12.49 -10.51 -23.49
C ARG A 96 -11.66 -9.26 -23.21
N PRO A 97 -11.09 -8.63 -24.26
CA PRO A 97 -10.28 -7.43 -24.08
C PRO A 97 -11.11 -6.30 -23.48
N LEU A 98 -10.45 -5.45 -22.68
CA LEU A 98 -11.06 -4.23 -22.18
C LEU A 98 -11.45 -3.34 -23.36
N GLN A 99 -12.61 -2.68 -23.24
CA GLN A 99 -13.07 -1.67 -24.19
C GLN A 99 -12.30 -0.37 -23.93
N GLY A 100 -11.01 -0.35 -24.28
CA GLY A 100 -10.15 0.81 -24.13
C GLY A 100 -8.76 0.49 -23.61
N SER A 101 -8.00 1.53 -23.26
CA SER A 101 -6.60 1.40 -22.84
C SER A 101 -6.42 1.49 -21.33
N ILE A 102 -5.57 0.63 -20.76
CA ILE A 102 -5.29 0.61 -19.33
C ILE A 102 -4.56 1.90 -18.91
N LEU A 103 -5.14 2.55 -17.90
CA LEU A 103 -4.63 3.76 -17.28
C LEU A 103 -3.76 3.44 -16.08
N SER A 104 -4.28 2.64 -15.15
CA SER A 104 -3.60 2.26 -13.90
C SER A 104 -4.01 0.86 -13.46
N VAL A 105 -3.14 0.20 -12.72
CA VAL A 105 -3.41 -1.05 -12.01
C VAL A 105 -2.96 -0.87 -10.57
N GLU A 106 -3.80 -1.28 -9.63
CA GLU A 106 -3.58 -1.10 -8.20
C GLU A 106 -3.85 -2.40 -7.44
N SER A 107 -3.16 -2.56 -6.31
CA SER A 107 -3.47 -3.60 -5.34
C SER A 107 -4.33 -3.01 -4.24
N ALA A 108 -5.50 -3.59 -4.01
CA ALA A 108 -6.41 -3.15 -2.95
C ALA A 108 -6.66 -4.26 -1.93
N SER A 109 -6.48 -3.95 -0.65
CA SER A 109 -6.83 -4.85 0.45
C SER A 109 -8.32 -4.76 0.76
N LEU A 110 -9.02 -5.88 0.60
CA LEU A 110 -10.42 -6.05 0.95
C LEU A 110 -10.55 -6.81 2.25
N LYS A 111 -11.45 -6.36 3.13
CA LYS A 111 -11.87 -7.18 4.25
C LYS A 111 -12.79 -8.28 3.71
N VAL A 112 -12.49 -9.51 4.08
CA VAL A 112 -13.26 -10.70 3.70
C VAL A 112 -14.29 -10.95 4.78
N SER A 113 -13.85 -11.22 6.02
CA SER A 113 -14.73 -11.62 7.11
C SER A 113 -14.23 -11.16 8.48
N GLU A 114 -15.13 -11.21 9.47
CA GLU A 114 -14.79 -11.30 10.89
C GLU A 114 -14.97 -12.74 11.35
N GLY A 115 -14.00 -13.28 12.09
CA GLY A 115 -14.02 -14.67 12.51
C GLY A 115 -13.75 -15.64 11.35
N LEU A 116 -14.33 -16.84 11.47
CA LEU A 116 -14.10 -17.97 10.56
C LEU A 116 -15.19 -18.11 9.49
N GLU A 117 -16.12 -17.16 9.41
CA GLU A 117 -17.22 -17.23 8.46
C GLU A 117 -16.71 -17.12 7.02
N LYS A 118 -17.29 -17.95 6.14
CA LYS A 118 -17.10 -17.81 4.69
C LYS A 118 -17.86 -16.56 4.23
N ALA A 119 -17.14 -15.59 3.70
CA ALA A 119 -17.74 -14.37 3.16
C ALA A 119 -17.59 -14.31 1.65
N VAL A 120 -18.64 -13.81 1.01
CA VAL A 120 -18.59 -13.40 -0.38
C VAL A 120 -17.90 -12.05 -0.44
N ILE A 121 -16.82 -11.96 -1.22
CA ILE A 121 -16.10 -10.70 -1.40
C ILE A 121 -16.88 -9.85 -2.40
N ASP A 122 -17.38 -8.71 -1.92
CA ASP A 122 -17.85 -7.62 -2.78
C ASP A 122 -16.70 -6.62 -3.00
N PRO A 123 -16.08 -6.58 -4.19
CA PRO A 123 -14.97 -5.68 -4.48
C PRO A 123 -15.39 -4.21 -4.61
N ASP A 124 -16.68 -3.95 -4.77
CA ASP A 124 -17.27 -2.60 -4.88
C ASP A 124 -17.76 -2.08 -3.53
N SER A 125 -17.70 -2.91 -2.48
CA SER A 125 -17.98 -2.48 -1.12
C SER A 125 -16.99 -1.39 -0.67
N THR A 126 -17.56 -0.19 -0.47
CA THR A 126 -16.82 1.03 -0.09
C THR A 126 -16.75 1.23 1.42
N VAL A 127 -17.49 0.46 2.22
CA VAL A 127 -17.50 0.59 3.67
C VAL A 127 -17.36 -0.78 4.30
N CYS A 128 -16.42 -0.92 5.24
CA CYS A 128 -16.39 -2.08 6.11
C CYS A 128 -16.24 -1.67 7.58
N HIS A 129 -16.95 -2.40 8.43
CA HIS A 129 -16.92 -2.25 9.87
C HIS A 129 -16.01 -3.30 10.46
N GLU A 130 -15.23 -2.94 11.48
CA GLU A 130 -14.34 -3.84 12.20
C GLU A 130 -14.60 -3.77 13.70
N ASN A 131 -14.92 -4.91 14.29
CA ASN A 131 -14.94 -5.08 15.73
C ASN A 131 -13.55 -5.47 16.23
N GLY A 132 -13.00 -4.62 17.08
CA GLY A 132 -11.77 -4.86 17.83
C GLY A 132 -11.83 -6.17 18.61
N GLY A 133 -10.67 -6.82 18.77
CA GLY A 133 -10.55 -8.10 19.47
C GLY A 133 -11.09 -9.34 18.74
N LYS A 134 -11.76 -9.20 17.59
CA LYS A 134 -12.11 -10.34 16.74
C LYS A 134 -11.01 -10.62 15.71
N MET A 135 -10.89 -11.89 15.31
CA MET A 135 -10.11 -12.27 14.14
C MET A 135 -10.65 -11.54 12.91
N ARG A 136 -9.76 -10.96 12.12
CA ARG A 136 -10.07 -10.24 10.88
C ARG A 136 -9.34 -10.92 9.75
N ARG A 137 -10.02 -11.05 8.62
CA ARG A 137 -9.41 -11.58 7.42
C ARG A 137 -9.50 -10.58 6.29
N TYR A 138 -8.38 -10.40 5.60
CA TYR A 138 -8.27 -9.59 4.41
C TYR A 138 -7.80 -10.44 3.24
N THR A 139 -8.16 -9.99 2.04
CA THR A 139 -7.62 -10.49 0.78
C THR A 139 -7.10 -9.33 -0.05
N GLN A 140 -6.34 -9.62 -1.09
CA GLN A 140 -5.84 -8.63 -2.03
C GLN A 140 -6.41 -8.86 -3.41
N ILE A 141 -6.95 -7.80 -3.97
CA ILE A 141 -7.51 -7.80 -5.32
C ILE A 141 -6.67 -6.92 -6.24
N LEU A 142 -6.81 -7.19 -7.53
CA LEU A 142 -6.33 -6.30 -8.59
C LEU A 142 -7.47 -5.36 -9.01
N ARG A 143 -7.19 -4.05 -9.04
CA ARG A 143 -8.08 -3.04 -9.62
C ARG A 143 -7.44 -2.48 -10.88
N VAL A 144 -8.15 -2.57 -12.00
CA VAL A 144 -7.72 -2.04 -13.30
C VAL A 144 -8.61 -0.86 -13.66
N PHE A 145 -7.99 0.32 -13.75
CA PHE A 145 -8.62 1.52 -14.27
C PHE A 145 -8.24 1.68 -15.74
N TYR A 146 -9.22 1.95 -16.61
CA TYR A 146 -8.98 2.10 -18.04
C TYR A 146 -9.82 3.25 -18.62
N VAL A 147 -9.33 3.86 -19.69
CA VAL A 147 -10.09 4.86 -20.44
C VAL A 147 -10.93 4.13 -21.46
N ILE A 148 -12.26 4.32 -21.44
CA ILE A 148 -13.18 3.63 -22.34
C ILE A 148 -12.94 4.06 -23.79
N GLY A 149 -12.88 3.09 -24.71
CA GLY A 149 -12.64 3.29 -26.13
C GLY A 149 -12.61 1.97 -26.90
N ASP A 150 -11.92 1.95 -28.04
CA ASP A 150 -11.77 0.73 -28.84
C ASP A 150 -11.06 -0.39 -28.06
N PRO A 151 -11.40 -1.67 -28.29
CA PRO A 151 -10.75 -2.78 -27.61
C PRO A 151 -9.24 -2.80 -27.80
N VAL A 152 -8.49 -2.86 -26.69
CA VAL A 152 -7.02 -2.96 -26.71
C VAL A 152 -6.56 -4.25 -26.07
N HIS A 153 -5.66 -4.96 -26.76
CA HIS A 153 -5.02 -6.18 -26.25
C HIS A 153 -3.71 -5.80 -25.56
N GLU A 154 -3.79 -5.51 -24.27
CA GLU A 154 -2.66 -5.25 -23.38
C GLU A 154 -2.48 -6.43 -22.43
N THR A 155 -1.24 -6.84 -22.20
CA THR A 155 -0.89 -7.80 -21.14
C THR A 155 -0.36 -7.03 -19.94
N ILE A 156 -0.94 -7.22 -18.77
CA ILE A 156 -0.52 -6.58 -17.53
C ILE A 156 0.64 -7.38 -16.93
N GLY A 157 1.77 -6.72 -16.74
CA GLY A 157 2.92 -7.22 -16.00
C GLY A 157 3.05 -6.56 -14.63
N MET A 158 3.74 -7.26 -13.74
CA MET A 158 4.07 -6.78 -12.40
C MET A 158 5.54 -7.11 -12.11
N LYS A 159 6.25 -6.17 -11.50
CA LYS A 159 7.57 -6.39 -10.92
C LYS A 159 7.61 -5.91 -9.48
N GLU A 160 8.07 -6.75 -8.59
CA GLU A 160 8.28 -6.40 -7.18
C GLU A 160 9.77 -6.24 -6.87
N PHE A 161 10.07 -5.25 -6.03
CA PHE A 161 11.39 -5.00 -5.47
C PHE A 161 11.28 -5.10 -3.95
N ILE A 162 11.68 -6.26 -3.45
CA ILE A 162 11.69 -6.56 -2.03
C ILE A 162 13.01 -6.03 -1.43
N PRO A 163 12.97 -5.29 -0.30
CA PRO A 163 14.17 -4.92 0.43
C PRO A 163 15.00 -6.15 0.81
N SER A 164 16.31 -6.14 0.53
CA SER A 164 17.17 -7.24 0.98
C SER A 164 17.42 -7.15 2.48
N ILE A 165 17.61 -8.30 3.11
CA ILE A 165 18.00 -8.40 4.52
C ILE A 165 19.43 -7.87 4.66
N THR A 166 19.64 -6.91 5.56
CA THR A 166 20.96 -6.37 5.93
C THR A 166 21.47 -7.01 7.21
N ARG A 167 20.57 -7.45 8.10
CA ARG A 167 20.88 -8.22 9.30
C ARG A 167 19.82 -9.29 9.51
N GLN A 168 20.25 -10.54 9.69
CA GLN A 168 19.36 -11.65 10.01
C GLN A 168 18.72 -11.47 11.40
N PRO A 169 17.51 -12.01 11.63
CA PRO A 169 16.90 -11.97 12.96
C PRO A 169 17.72 -12.86 13.92
N GLU A 170 17.88 -12.37 15.15
CA GLU A 170 18.52 -13.08 16.26
C GLU A 170 17.48 -13.29 17.38
N LEU A 171 17.78 -14.10 18.40
CA LEU A 171 16.84 -14.45 19.47
C LEU A 171 16.14 -13.25 20.14
N LEU A 172 16.83 -12.09 20.19
CA LEU A 172 16.35 -10.87 20.84
C LEU A 172 16.27 -9.66 19.89
N SER A 173 16.48 -9.85 18.58
CA SER A 173 16.45 -8.74 17.64
C SER A 173 15.81 -9.13 16.31
N HIS A 174 14.93 -8.25 15.83
CA HIS A 174 14.29 -8.39 14.53
C HIS A 174 15.30 -8.21 13.40
N ALA A 175 14.96 -8.78 12.24
CA ALA A 175 15.70 -8.57 11.02
C ALA A 175 15.73 -7.09 10.64
N GLN A 176 16.86 -6.69 10.04
CA GLN A 176 17.00 -5.38 9.41
C GLN A 176 17.01 -5.55 7.90
N PHE A 177 16.48 -4.54 7.23
CA PHE A 177 16.31 -4.53 5.80
C PHE A 177 16.93 -3.27 5.21
N GLN A 178 17.20 -3.34 3.91
CA GLN A 178 17.52 -2.18 3.10
C GLN A 178 16.45 -1.09 3.22
N THR A 179 16.87 0.17 3.04
CA THR A 179 15.98 1.32 3.07
C THR A 179 15.09 1.38 1.82
N PHE A 180 14.11 2.28 1.81
CA PHE A 180 13.33 2.52 0.60
C PHE A 180 14.20 3.04 -0.57
N ASP A 181 15.20 3.87 -0.28
CA ASP A 181 16.10 4.43 -1.30
C ASP A 181 16.93 3.32 -1.97
N ASP A 182 17.41 2.34 -1.20
CA ASP A 182 18.09 1.16 -1.74
C ASP A 182 17.19 0.36 -2.70
N VAL A 183 15.90 0.25 -2.36
CA VAL A 183 14.89 -0.45 -3.18
C VAL A 183 14.61 0.32 -4.46
N MET A 184 14.48 1.65 -4.39
CA MET A 184 14.38 2.52 -5.56
C MET A 184 15.60 2.38 -6.47
N MET A 185 16.80 2.28 -5.90
CA MET A 185 18.01 2.04 -6.70
C MET A 185 17.98 0.71 -7.46
N LYS A 186 17.43 -0.37 -6.86
CA LYS A 186 17.21 -1.63 -7.58
C LYS A 186 16.22 -1.46 -8.73
N PHE A 187 15.13 -0.72 -8.50
CA PHE A 187 14.16 -0.41 -9.55
C PHE A 187 14.78 0.38 -10.71
N CYS A 188 15.55 1.42 -10.41
CA CYS A 188 16.27 2.20 -11.42
C CYS A 188 17.32 1.38 -12.18
N LYS A 189 17.91 0.36 -11.56
CA LYS A 189 18.81 -0.59 -12.28
C LYS A 189 18.05 -1.54 -13.18
N TRP A 190 16.85 -1.98 -12.80
CA TRP A 190 16.03 -2.89 -13.62
C TRP A 190 15.45 -2.21 -14.86
N LEU A 191 15.04 -0.95 -14.72
CA LEU A 191 14.23 -0.24 -15.71
C LEU A 191 14.89 -0.09 -17.10
N PRO A 192 16.19 0.30 -17.23
CA PRO A 192 16.84 0.42 -18.55
C PRO A 192 16.89 -0.88 -19.35
N HIS A 193 16.79 -2.03 -18.69
CA HIS A 193 16.81 -3.36 -19.31
C HIS A 193 15.44 -3.79 -19.84
N GLN A 194 14.39 -2.98 -19.62
CA GLN A 194 13.05 -3.29 -20.08
C GLN A 194 12.77 -2.64 -21.43
N THR A 195 12.25 -3.42 -22.38
CA THR A 195 11.82 -2.96 -23.70
C THR A 195 10.35 -3.28 -23.91
N GLY A 196 9.64 -2.44 -24.65
CA GLY A 196 8.23 -2.71 -24.98
C GLY A 196 7.23 -2.54 -23.83
N ILE A 197 7.66 -2.05 -22.65
CA ILE A 197 6.78 -1.83 -21.50
C ILE A 197 6.30 -0.37 -21.43
N LYS A 198 5.00 -0.20 -21.15
CA LYS A 198 4.44 1.07 -20.66
C LYS A 198 4.20 0.90 -19.16
N MET A 199 5.02 1.54 -18.34
CA MET A 199 4.76 1.61 -16.90
C MET A 199 3.42 2.31 -16.65
N LEU A 200 2.64 1.78 -15.70
CA LEU A 200 1.31 2.25 -15.34
C LEU A 200 1.29 2.91 -13.97
N ASN A 201 1.84 2.19 -12.98
CA ASN A 201 1.77 2.57 -11.58
C ASN A 201 2.98 2.01 -10.83
N ILE A 202 3.42 2.75 -9.82
CA ILE A 202 4.46 2.43 -8.85
C ILE A 202 3.84 2.65 -7.47
N GLN A 203 3.80 1.60 -6.66
CA GLN A 203 3.18 1.66 -5.34
C GLN A 203 4.04 0.96 -4.28
N SER A 204 4.06 1.54 -3.10
CA SER A 204 4.56 0.95 -1.86
C SER A 204 3.49 0.02 -1.30
N TYR A 205 3.87 -1.21 -1.03
CA TYR A 205 2.96 -2.26 -0.60
C TYR A 205 3.49 -2.95 0.66
N ASP A 206 2.63 -3.09 1.67
CA ASP A 206 3.00 -3.72 2.94
C ASP A 206 2.84 -5.24 2.82
N VAL A 207 3.96 -5.95 2.73
CA VAL A 207 4.03 -7.42 2.72
C VAL A 207 4.24 -7.94 4.13
N ARG A 208 3.52 -9.00 4.52
CA ARG A 208 3.80 -9.68 5.78
C ARG A 208 5.06 -10.52 5.69
N TYR A 209 5.78 -10.59 6.79
CA TYR A 209 6.86 -11.56 6.94
C TYR A 209 6.82 -12.18 8.33
N THR A 210 7.48 -13.32 8.49
CA THR A 210 7.60 -14.02 9.77
C THR A 210 9.06 -14.25 10.13
N GLU A 211 9.34 -14.25 11.43
CA GLU A 211 10.65 -14.55 12.00
C GLU A 211 10.49 -15.71 12.97
N ASN A 212 10.95 -16.90 12.60
CA ASN A 212 10.83 -18.11 13.40
C ASN A 212 12.20 -18.76 13.57
N MET A 213 12.73 -18.76 14.80
CA MET A 213 14.02 -19.40 15.15
C MET A 213 15.18 -19.00 14.21
N GLY A 214 15.30 -17.70 13.90
CA GLY A 214 16.33 -17.18 12.99
C GLY A 214 16.03 -17.37 11.50
N ARG A 215 14.95 -18.07 11.13
CA ARG A 215 14.46 -18.15 9.75
C ARG A 215 13.49 -17.02 9.47
N LEU A 216 13.71 -16.34 8.35
CA LEU A 216 12.84 -15.30 7.85
C LEU A 216 12.08 -15.79 6.62
N ASP A 217 10.76 -15.56 6.60
CA ASP A 217 9.90 -15.88 5.46
C ASP A 217 9.09 -14.66 5.03
N ILE A 218 9.22 -14.23 3.78
CA ILE A 218 8.55 -13.04 3.21
C ILE A 218 7.39 -13.52 2.36
N LEU A 219 6.18 -13.15 2.73
CA LEU A 219 4.94 -13.67 2.16
C LEU A 219 4.45 -12.76 1.00
N SER A 220 5.32 -12.45 0.04
CA SER A 220 5.04 -11.41 -0.98
C SER A 220 3.93 -11.76 -1.97
N ASP A 221 3.78 -13.04 -2.31
CA ASP A 221 2.73 -13.52 -3.22
C ASP A 221 1.42 -13.87 -2.51
N GLN A 222 1.38 -13.87 -1.17
CA GLN A 222 0.15 -14.20 -0.44
C GLN A 222 -0.87 -13.07 -0.54
N THR A 223 -2.07 -13.40 -1.00
CA THR A 223 -3.21 -12.48 -1.03
C THR A 223 -4.01 -12.52 0.27
N ASP A 224 -3.99 -13.66 0.97
CA ASP A 224 -4.62 -13.85 2.28
C ASP A 224 -3.84 -13.18 3.40
N ASP A 225 -4.56 -12.47 4.24
CA ASP A 225 -4.02 -11.91 5.46
C ASP A 225 -4.97 -12.12 6.64
N ILE A 226 -4.52 -12.89 7.63
CA ILE A 226 -5.28 -13.20 8.84
C ILE A 226 -4.68 -12.44 10.02
N ASP A 227 -5.46 -11.53 10.60
CA ASP A 227 -5.17 -10.88 11.87
C ASP A 227 -6.00 -11.55 12.95
N ASP A 228 -5.40 -12.46 13.71
CA ASP A 228 -6.05 -13.14 14.82
C ASP A 228 -5.97 -12.35 16.14
N GLY A 229 -5.27 -11.21 16.14
CA GLY A 229 -5.00 -10.40 17.32
C GLY A 229 -4.11 -11.07 18.38
N THR A 230 -3.57 -12.28 18.12
CA THR A 230 -2.82 -13.04 19.12
C THR A 230 -1.34 -12.73 19.11
N LEU A 231 -0.76 -12.42 17.95
CA LEU A 231 0.67 -12.16 17.79
C LEU A 231 0.92 -10.78 17.17
N ASP A 232 2.10 -10.23 17.47
CA ASP A 232 2.60 -9.05 16.79
C ASP A 232 2.78 -9.36 15.30
N ARG A 233 2.42 -8.41 14.45
CA ARG A 233 2.47 -8.59 13.00
C ARG A 233 3.63 -7.80 12.43
N LEU A 234 4.51 -8.48 11.70
CA LEU A 234 5.66 -7.87 11.06
C LEU A 234 5.34 -7.57 9.59
N PHE A 235 5.62 -6.33 9.19
CA PHE A 235 5.38 -5.84 7.83
C PHE A 235 6.65 -5.28 7.22
N LEU A 236 6.81 -5.54 5.93
CA LEU A 236 7.88 -5.06 5.08
C LEU A 236 7.28 -4.29 3.91
N LYS A 237 7.67 -3.03 3.75
CA LYS A 237 7.33 -2.17 2.62
C LYS A 237 8.15 -2.59 1.41
N THR A 238 7.47 -3.12 0.41
CA THR A 238 8.04 -3.45 -0.89
C THR A 238 7.60 -2.41 -1.92
N LEU A 239 8.36 -2.29 -3.01
CA LEU A 239 7.98 -1.46 -4.15
C LEU A 239 7.43 -2.38 -5.24
N ARG A 240 6.18 -2.15 -5.66
CA ARG A 240 5.51 -2.89 -6.73
C ARG A 240 5.28 -1.96 -7.92
N VAL A 241 5.70 -2.41 -9.10
CA VAL A 241 5.56 -1.69 -10.36
C VAL A 241 4.64 -2.49 -11.28
N PHE A 242 3.55 -1.87 -11.73
CA PHE A 242 2.70 -2.39 -12.78
C PHE A 242 3.05 -1.76 -14.12
N TYR A 243 3.03 -2.57 -15.16
CA TYR A 243 3.27 -2.14 -16.53
C TYR A 243 2.38 -2.93 -17.49
N VAL A 244 2.16 -2.42 -18.70
CA VAL A 244 1.58 -3.20 -19.79
C VAL A 244 2.61 -3.44 -20.88
N THR A 245 2.52 -4.59 -21.55
CA THR A 245 3.13 -4.82 -22.85
C THR A 245 2.06 -4.78 -23.93
N LYS A 246 2.38 -4.10 -25.04
CA LYS A 246 1.56 -4.11 -26.25
C LYS A 246 2.27 -4.94 -27.32
N PRO A 247 1.53 -5.66 -28.18
CA PRO A 247 2.08 -6.26 -29.40
C PRO A 247 2.62 -5.24 -30.44
N SER A 248 2.84 -3.97 -30.07
CA SER A 248 3.17 -2.86 -30.97
C SER A 248 4.54 -3.01 -31.62
N THR A 249 4.63 -2.59 -32.89
CA THR A 249 5.87 -2.50 -33.68
C THR A 249 6.77 -1.33 -33.30
N LYS A 250 6.24 -0.32 -32.58
CA LYS A 250 7.03 0.81 -32.07
C LYS A 250 7.25 0.67 -30.57
N PRO A 251 8.50 0.64 -30.08
CA PRO A 251 8.78 0.60 -28.66
C PRO A 251 8.28 1.91 -28.00
N PRO A 252 7.66 1.83 -26.82
CA PRO A 252 7.36 3.02 -26.02
C PRO A 252 8.67 3.76 -25.68
N PRO A 253 8.60 5.06 -25.33
CA PRO A 253 9.76 5.81 -24.90
C PRO A 253 10.51 5.06 -23.80
N GLN A 254 11.82 4.84 -23.99
CA GLN A 254 12.63 4.17 -22.98
C GLN A 254 12.75 5.10 -21.77
N ILE A 255 12.24 4.65 -20.63
CA ILE A 255 12.39 5.36 -19.37
C ILE A 255 13.72 4.93 -18.79
N SER A 256 14.66 5.87 -18.65
CA SER A 256 16.03 5.55 -18.23
C SER A 256 16.22 5.59 -16.71
N PHE A 257 15.38 6.32 -15.98
CA PHE A 257 15.43 6.39 -14.52
C PHE A 257 14.10 6.92 -13.96
N VAL A 258 13.90 6.72 -12.66
CA VAL A 258 12.78 7.28 -11.88
C VAL A 258 13.33 7.87 -10.59
N THR A 259 12.86 9.06 -10.22
CA THR A 259 13.12 9.64 -8.90
C THR A 259 11.83 9.69 -8.09
N SER A 260 11.93 9.83 -6.77
CA SER A 260 10.76 9.98 -5.91
C SER A 260 10.96 11.06 -4.85
N LYS A 261 9.88 11.70 -4.43
CA LYS A 261 9.84 12.64 -3.31
C LYS A 261 8.71 12.28 -2.37
N LEU A 262 9.04 12.10 -1.09
CA LEU A 262 8.06 11.90 -0.03
C LEU A 262 7.69 13.23 0.62
N PHE A 263 6.41 13.53 0.68
CA PHE A 263 5.85 14.66 1.43
C PHE A 263 5.18 14.11 2.69
N LEU A 264 5.95 14.09 3.78
CA LEU A 264 5.40 13.89 5.11
C LEU A 264 4.61 15.14 5.52
N PRO A 265 3.42 14.98 6.13
CA PRO A 265 2.72 16.10 6.73
C PRO A 265 3.55 16.66 7.89
N VAL A 266 3.64 17.98 8.02
CA VAL A 266 4.43 18.58 9.10
C VAL A 266 3.73 18.29 10.43
N ARG A 267 4.47 17.76 11.40
CA ARG A 267 3.98 17.56 12.76
C ARG A 267 3.80 18.92 13.42
N THR A 268 2.59 19.22 13.89
CA THR A 268 2.22 20.52 14.51
C THR A 268 2.05 20.43 16.02
N GLY A 269 2.08 19.23 16.58
CA GLY A 269 1.95 18.97 18.00
C GLY A 269 2.31 17.53 18.34
N GLU A 270 2.06 17.13 19.59
CA GLU A 270 2.41 15.78 20.05
C GLU A 270 1.71 14.73 19.18
N GLY A 271 0.39 14.76 19.04
CA GLY A 271 -0.38 13.84 18.19
C GLY A 271 -1.02 14.50 16.97
N SER A 272 -0.56 15.68 16.57
CA SER A 272 -1.18 16.47 15.50
C SER A 272 -0.22 16.75 14.35
N PHE A 273 -0.81 16.78 13.15
CA PHE A 273 -0.12 16.98 11.89
C PHE A 273 -0.88 18.01 11.05
N GLU A 274 -0.21 18.58 10.06
CA GLU A 274 -0.86 19.29 8.96
C GLU A 274 -2.04 18.48 8.42
N SER A 275 -3.05 19.20 7.96
CA SER A 275 -4.13 18.63 7.18
C SER A 275 -3.66 18.12 5.81
N MET A 276 -4.49 17.31 5.16
CA MET A 276 -4.29 16.90 3.78
C MET A 276 -4.26 18.14 2.88
N SER A 277 -5.19 19.08 3.06
CA SER A 277 -5.21 20.33 2.29
C SER A 277 -3.93 21.15 2.43
N GLN A 278 -3.39 21.31 3.64
CA GLN A 278 -2.10 22.00 3.87
C GLN A 278 -0.93 21.25 3.22
N THR A 279 -0.90 19.93 3.33
CA THR A 279 0.13 19.09 2.69
C THR A 279 0.08 19.24 1.17
N MET A 280 -1.12 19.24 0.59
CA MET A 280 -1.31 19.41 -0.85
C MET A 280 -0.92 20.81 -1.33
N TYR A 281 -1.20 21.85 -0.56
CA TYR A 281 -0.73 23.21 -0.86
C TYR A 281 0.80 23.28 -0.94
N ARG A 282 1.51 22.62 0.01
CA ARG A 282 2.98 22.52 -0.03
C ARG A 282 3.48 21.75 -1.25
N ILE A 283 2.81 20.64 -1.60
CA ILE A 283 3.12 19.86 -2.80
C ILE A 283 2.95 20.71 -4.06
N GLU A 284 1.83 21.42 -4.19
CA GLU A 284 1.56 22.26 -5.35
C GLU A 284 2.59 23.39 -5.48
N ALA A 285 2.91 24.08 -4.39
CA ALA A 285 3.94 25.11 -4.39
C ALA A 285 5.32 24.53 -4.81
N TRP A 286 5.66 23.35 -4.30
CA TRP A 286 6.89 22.65 -4.67
C TRP A 286 6.93 22.30 -6.17
N LEU A 287 5.82 21.80 -6.71
CA LEU A 287 5.70 21.46 -8.14
C LEU A 287 5.77 22.71 -9.03
N LYS A 288 5.20 23.85 -8.58
CA LYS A 288 5.29 25.13 -9.30
C LYS A 288 6.74 25.65 -9.39
N VAL A 289 7.51 25.52 -8.31
CA VAL A 289 8.91 25.99 -8.29
C VAL A 289 9.82 25.09 -9.10
N THR A 290 9.62 23.77 -9.03
CA THR A 290 10.44 22.81 -9.78
C THR A 290 10.07 22.73 -11.26
N GLY A 291 8.79 22.92 -11.59
CA GLY A 291 8.27 22.77 -12.95
C GLY A 291 8.31 21.34 -13.49
N ILE A 292 8.51 20.34 -12.63
CA ILE A 292 8.72 18.96 -13.05
C ILE A 292 7.38 18.23 -13.16
N PRO A 293 7.10 17.55 -14.29
CA PRO A 293 5.87 16.80 -14.46
C PRO A 293 5.83 15.58 -13.54
N VAL A 294 4.76 15.47 -12.78
CA VAL A 294 4.48 14.28 -11.95
C VAL A 294 4.16 13.11 -12.87
N TYR A 295 4.83 11.98 -12.64
CA TYR A 295 4.57 10.75 -13.37
C TYR A 295 3.56 9.87 -12.62
N ASN A 296 3.77 9.67 -11.32
CA ASN A 296 2.87 8.91 -10.47
C ASN A 296 2.76 9.52 -9.07
N VAL A 297 1.64 9.26 -8.41
CA VAL A 297 1.33 9.70 -7.05
C VAL A 297 0.78 8.52 -6.27
N GLU A 298 1.30 8.33 -5.06
CA GLU A 298 0.71 7.38 -4.12
C GLU A 298 0.52 7.98 -2.73
N THR A 299 -0.32 7.33 -1.93
CA THR A 299 -0.49 7.62 -0.52
C THR A 299 0.17 6.51 0.30
N VAL A 300 1.16 6.87 1.11
CA VAL A 300 1.93 5.92 1.93
C VAL A 300 1.53 6.08 3.40
N ARG A 301 1.45 4.97 4.11
CA ARG A 301 1.13 4.97 5.55
C ARG A 301 2.37 4.60 6.37
N PHE A 302 2.60 5.34 7.44
CA PHE A 302 3.65 5.08 8.42
C PHE A 302 3.04 4.90 9.80
N LEU A 303 3.55 3.93 10.56
CA LEU A 303 3.17 3.79 11.97
C LEU A 303 3.74 4.99 12.75
N TYR A 304 2.86 5.71 13.43
CA TYR A 304 3.23 6.85 14.26
C TYR A 304 4.01 6.39 15.50
N ARG A 305 5.09 7.09 15.81
CA ARG A 305 5.98 6.89 16.95
C ARG A 305 6.24 8.23 17.60
N GLN A 306 5.54 8.47 18.71
CA GLN A 306 5.61 9.72 19.48
C GLN A 306 7.02 10.21 19.81
N PRO A 307 7.99 9.34 20.18
CA PRO A 307 9.35 9.78 20.51
C PRO A 307 10.14 10.34 19.32
N LEU A 308 9.75 10.03 18.09
CA LEU A 308 10.47 10.49 16.89
C LEU A 308 10.09 11.94 16.58
N ARG A 309 11.06 12.79 16.23
CA ARG A 309 10.81 14.20 15.88
C ARG A 309 9.72 14.37 14.82
N LEU A 310 9.83 13.62 13.72
CA LEU A 310 8.84 13.63 12.63
C LEU A 310 7.56 12.84 12.96
N GLY A 311 7.53 12.14 14.10
CA GLY A 311 6.46 11.23 14.48
C GLY A 311 6.44 9.93 13.68
N VAL A 312 7.34 9.73 12.72
CA VAL A 312 7.44 8.53 11.89
C VAL A 312 8.91 8.20 11.61
N ASP A 313 9.19 6.95 11.27
CA ASP A 313 10.48 6.52 10.72
C ASP A 313 10.27 6.20 9.23
N ASP A 314 10.53 7.17 8.37
CA ASP A 314 10.32 7.09 6.93
C ASP A 314 11.47 6.40 6.18
N SER A 315 12.61 6.24 6.85
CA SER A 315 13.78 5.53 6.33
C SER A 315 13.65 4.01 6.42
N ARG A 316 12.92 3.52 7.44
CA ARG A 316 12.70 2.09 7.65
C ARG A 316 11.72 1.51 6.65
N SER A 317 12.12 0.38 6.06
CA SER A 317 11.25 -0.43 5.23
C SER A 317 10.40 -1.42 6.02
N ASN A 318 10.70 -1.71 7.30
CA ASN A 318 9.91 -2.63 8.11
C ASN A 318 9.33 -1.99 9.38
N TYR A 319 8.22 -2.55 9.86
CA TYR A 319 7.61 -2.15 11.12
C TYR A 319 6.89 -3.32 11.80
N THR A 320 6.86 -3.26 13.13
CA THR A 320 6.07 -4.16 13.98
C THR A 320 4.75 -3.49 14.32
N CYS A 321 3.67 -4.21 14.05
CA CYS A 321 2.32 -3.85 14.41
C CYS A 321 1.98 -4.60 15.70
N PHE A 322 2.20 -3.94 16.84
CA PHE A 322 2.04 -4.55 18.16
C PHE A 322 0.57 -4.91 18.44
N ARG A 323 0.37 -6.08 19.06
CA ARG A 323 -0.94 -6.50 19.56
C ARG A 323 -1.36 -5.66 20.77
N GLY A 324 -2.65 -5.66 21.06
CA GLY A 324 -3.17 -5.10 22.32
C GLY A 324 -3.11 -3.58 22.46
N THR A 325 -2.54 -2.85 21.49
CA THR A 325 -2.34 -1.39 21.57
C THR A 325 -2.98 -0.67 20.39
N GLY A 326 -3.61 0.47 20.68
CA GLY A 326 -4.20 1.32 19.66
C GLY A 326 -3.11 1.85 18.74
N LYS A 327 -3.34 1.79 17.42
CA LYS A 327 -2.32 2.13 16.43
C LYS A 327 -2.66 3.48 15.83
N TYR A 328 -1.65 4.30 15.66
CA TYR A 328 -1.80 5.56 14.95
C TYR A 328 -0.97 5.48 13.68
N PHE A 329 -1.54 5.93 12.57
CA PHE A 329 -0.86 5.93 11.29
C PHE A 329 -0.90 7.32 10.70
N VAL A 330 0.28 7.77 10.27
CA VAL A 330 0.45 9.02 9.53
C VAL A 330 0.40 8.69 8.05
N THR A 331 -0.43 9.44 7.34
CA THR A 331 -0.58 9.39 5.90
C THR A 331 0.37 10.40 5.28
N ALA A 332 1.14 9.97 4.28
CA ALA A 332 2.06 10.81 3.52
C ALA A 332 1.78 10.66 2.02
N VAL A 333 2.22 11.62 1.22
CA VAL A 333 2.07 11.58 -0.25
C VAL A 333 3.45 11.40 -0.86
N ARG A 334 3.61 10.39 -1.72
CA ARG A 334 4.84 10.21 -2.50
C ARG A 334 4.57 10.51 -3.96
N LEU A 335 5.43 11.33 -4.55
CA LEU A 335 5.43 11.63 -5.97
C LEU A 335 6.61 10.92 -6.63
N TYR A 336 6.39 10.43 -7.85
CA TYR A 336 7.42 9.86 -8.71
C TYR A 336 7.57 10.71 -9.97
N PHE A 337 8.80 10.81 -10.46
CA PHE A 337 9.16 11.62 -11.62
C PHE A 337 10.06 10.83 -12.58
N LEU A 338 9.92 11.10 -13.87
CA LEU A 338 10.83 10.59 -14.91
C LEU A 338 12.02 11.54 -15.16
N HIS A 339 12.22 12.50 -14.26
CA HIS A 339 13.27 13.53 -14.35
C HIS A 339 13.98 13.67 -13.00
N PRO A 340 15.31 13.92 -12.98
CA PRO A 340 15.95 14.27 -11.73
C PRO A 340 15.40 15.62 -11.29
N PHE A 341 15.38 15.84 -9.99
CA PHE A 341 15.00 17.13 -9.43
C PHE A 341 16.06 17.56 -8.43
N GLN A 342 16.21 18.87 -8.30
CA GLN A 342 16.96 19.47 -7.21
C GLN A 342 15.96 20.01 -6.20
N GLU A 343 16.27 19.88 -4.91
CA GLU A 343 15.42 20.50 -3.90
C GLU A 343 15.40 22.02 -4.07
N PRO A 344 14.21 22.65 -4.19
CA PRO A 344 14.10 24.10 -4.17
C PRO A 344 14.65 24.68 -2.88
N HIS A 345 15.20 25.89 -2.96
CA HIS A 345 15.59 26.63 -1.77
C HIS A 345 14.35 26.88 -0.88
N PRO A 346 14.42 26.67 0.46
CA PRO A 346 13.26 26.80 1.34
C PRO A 346 12.55 28.16 1.28
N SER A 347 13.25 29.23 0.90
CA SER A 347 12.65 30.58 0.75
C SER A 347 11.63 30.68 -0.38
N TYR A 348 11.62 29.76 -1.33
CA TYR A 348 10.63 29.71 -2.42
C TYR A 348 9.39 28.89 -2.06
N LEU A 349 9.42 28.21 -0.93
CA LEU A 349 8.36 27.32 -0.48
C LEU A 349 7.55 27.98 0.65
N PRO A 350 6.28 27.61 0.82
CA PRO A 350 5.50 28.05 1.97
C PRO A 350 6.20 27.72 3.28
N GLN A 351 6.18 28.67 4.22
CA GLN A 351 6.69 28.42 5.56
C GLN A 351 5.89 27.29 6.22
N SER A 352 6.61 26.41 6.91
CA SER A 352 6.02 25.40 7.79
C SER A 352 6.44 25.67 9.21
N PHE A 353 5.54 25.42 10.15
CA PHE A 353 5.77 25.63 11.58
C PHE A 353 5.83 24.25 12.26
N PRO A 354 6.99 23.58 12.24
CA PRO A 354 7.13 22.28 12.85
C PRO A 354 7.01 22.39 14.38
N TRP A 355 6.45 21.35 14.98
CA TRP A 355 6.40 21.20 16.43
C TRP A 355 7.80 21.12 17.01
N ASP A 356 8.04 21.94 18.03
CA ASP A 356 9.24 21.91 18.84
C ASP A 356 8.91 21.36 20.24
N PRO A 357 9.33 20.12 20.57
CA PRO A 357 9.08 19.53 21.88
C PRO A 357 9.82 20.26 23.01
N SER A 358 10.85 21.06 22.70
CA SER A 358 11.61 21.83 23.69
C SER A 358 10.89 23.12 24.10
N GLN A 359 10.00 23.63 23.23
CA GLN A 359 9.05 24.67 23.57
C GLN A 359 7.93 24.03 24.39
N LYS A 360 8.20 23.78 25.68
CA LYS A 360 7.13 23.53 26.66
C LYS A 360 6.11 24.63 26.46
N SER A 361 4.86 24.25 26.18
CA SER A 361 3.78 25.20 25.95
C SER A 361 3.74 26.21 27.09
N SER A 362 4.33 27.39 26.86
CA SER A 362 3.95 28.58 27.57
C SER A 362 2.50 28.77 27.19
N SER A 363 1.59 28.39 28.07
CA SER A 363 0.18 28.73 27.99
C SER A 363 0.05 30.25 28.16
N THR A 364 0.48 31.00 27.17
CA THR A 364 0.22 32.41 27.01
C THR A 364 -0.78 32.54 25.88
N CYS A 365 -2.05 32.62 26.26
CA CYS A 365 -3.12 33.15 25.42
C CYS A 365 -2.78 34.62 25.14
N ALA A 366 -1.99 34.90 24.11
CA ALA A 366 -1.95 36.20 23.50
C ALA A 366 -2.88 36.15 22.28
N ILE A 367 -4.07 36.70 22.45
CA ILE A 367 -4.92 37.10 21.33
C ILE A 367 -4.14 38.17 20.56
N GLN A 368 -3.88 37.94 19.28
CA GLN A 368 -3.60 39.00 18.32
C GLN A 368 -4.64 38.93 17.21
#